data_AF-A0A952VUZ9-F1
#
_entry.id   AF-A0A952VUZ9-F1
#
_cell.length_a   1.000
_cell.length_b   1.000
_cell.length_c   1.000
_cell.angle_alpha   90.00
_cell.angle_beta   90.00
_cell.angle_gamma   90.00
#
_symmetry.space_group_name_H-M   'P 1'
#
loop_
_entity.id
_entity.type
_entity.pdbx_description
1 polymer ?
#
loop_
_entity_poly.entity_id
_entity_poly.type
_entity_poly.pdbx_seq_one_letter_code
_entity_poly.pdbx_strand_id
1 'polypeptide(L)'
;MNSTGEHCRADIVRLTKAAAEAAKLGRWDAVAQCYRERGTLLAAMQTPVREASDLLKLDEQIRDHVRVVQAVLGSLLGEATATRQRLQCLHQRLGVPSSNLVTVSLKA
;
A
#
# COMPACT_ATOMS: atom_id res chain seq x y z
N MET A 1 27.35 -19.02 -19.89
CA MET A 1 27.23 -17.88 -18.94
C MET A 1 25.75 -17.71 -18.52
N ASN A 2 25.07 -18.77 -18.04
CA ASN A 2 23.61 -18.79 -17.90
C ASN A 2 23.10 -18.75 -16.45
N SER A 3 23.93 -19.06 -15.44
CA SER A 3 23.47 -19.13 -14.04
C SER A 3 23.02 -17.80 -13.45
N THR A 4 23.62 -16.68 -13.85
CA THR A 4 23.34 -15.37 -13.24
C THR A 4 21.93 -14.87 -13.59
N GLY A 5 21.45 -15.12 -14.82
CA GLY A 5 20.11 -14.73 -15.25
C GLY A 5 19.00 -15.56 -14.59
N GLU A 6 19.25 -16.85 -14.36
CA GLU A 6 18.31 -17.75 -13.67
C GLU A 6 18.18 -17.42 -12.17
N HIS A 7 19.28 -17.03 -11.52
CA HIS A 7 19.26 -16.56 -10.13
C HIS A 7 18.48 -15.25 -9.97
N CYS A 8 18.74 -14.24 -10.82
CA CYS A 8 17.98 -12.99 -10.79
C CYS A 8 16.47 -13.22 -11.01
N ARG A 9 16.11 -14.16 -11.89
CA ARG A 9 14.71 -14.54 -12.13
C ARG A 9 14.05 -15.14 -10.89
N ALA A 10 14.70 -16.09 -10.23
CA ALA A 10 14.18 -16.72 -9.03
C ALA A 10 13.95 -15.68 -7.91
N ASP A 11 14.87 -14.71 -7.78
CA ASP A 11 14.74 -13.62 -6.82
C ASP A 11 13.60 -12.66 -7.14
N ILE A 12 13.39 -12.29 -8.40
CA ILE A 12 12.24 -11.45 -8.80
C ILE A 12 10.90 -12.12 -8.45
N VAL A 13 10.77 -13.43 -8.70
CA VAL A 13 9.57 -14.19 -8.34
C VAL A 13 9.40 -14.24 -6.83
N ARG A 14 10.49 -14.48 -6.08
CA ARG A 14 10.48 -14.50 -4.61
C ARG A 14 10.04 -13.16 -4.04
N LEU A 15 10.61 -12.06 -4.53
CA LEU A 15 10.27 -10.69 -4.11
C LEU A 15 8.81 -10.34 -4.42
N THR A 16 8.30 -10.78 -5.58
CA THR A 16 6.91 -10.54 -5.97
C THR A 16 5.93 -11.30 -5.07
N LYS A 17 6.22 -12.56 -4.74
CA LYS A 17 5.43 -13.33 -3.77
C LYS A 17 5.50 -12.72 -2.37
N ALA A 18 6.68 -12.29 -1.93
CA ALA A 18 6.85 -11.63 -0.63
C ALA A 18 6.06 -10.31 -0.55
N ALA A 19 6.04 -9.52 -1.63
CA ALA A 19 5.24 -8.30 -1.72
C ALA A 19 3.73 -8.61 -1.63
N ALA A 20 3.26 -9.66 -2.30
CA ALA A 20 1.86 -10.07 -2.24
C ALA A 20 1.42 -10.48 -0.82
N GLU A 21 2.24 -11.27 -0.11
CA GLU A 21 1.95 -11.63 1.28
C GLU A 21 2.04 -10.44 2.24
N ALA A 22 3.01 -9.54 2.04
CA ALA A 22 3.11 -8.31 2.83
C ALA A 22 1.88 -7.40 2.62
N ALA A 23 1.37 -7.31 1.38
CA ALA A 23 0.16 -6.54 1.06
C ALA A 23 -1.09 -7.12 1.75
N LYS A 24 -1.27 -8.45 1.76
CA LYS A 24 -2.36 -9.11 2.50
C LYS A 24 -2.34 -8.79 4.00
N LEU A 25 -1.14 -8.61 4.57
CA LEU A 25 -0.94 -8.27 5.98
C LEU A 25 -0.92 -6.74 6.25
N GLY A 26 -1.11 -5.90 5.22
CA GLY A 26 -1.05 -4.44 5.35
C GLY A 26 0.35 -3.87 5.68
N ARG A 27 1.42 -4.64 5.44
CA ARG A 27 2.82 -4.24 5.73
C ARG A 27 3.41 -3.44 4.57
N TRP A 28 2.93 -2.21 4.37
CA TRP A 28 3.25 -1.40 3.18
C TRP A 28 4.74 -1.04 3.04
N ASP A 29 5.47 -0.84 4.13
CA ASP A 29 6.92 -0.60 4.08
C ASP A 29 7.69 -1.80 3.51
N ALA A 30 7.26 -3.01 3.87
CA ALA A 30 7.83 -4.25 3.34
C ALA A 30 7.47 -4.45 1.87
N VAL A 31 6.26 -4.08 1.45
CA VAL A 31 5.87 -4.05 0.03
C VAL A 31 6.78 -3.10 -0.75
N ALA A 32 6.99 -1.88 -0.25
CA ALA A 32 7.85 -0.89 -0.88
C ALA A 32 9.31 -1.38 -0.99
N GLN A 33 9.84 -2.02 0.05
CA GLN A 33 11.17 -2.61 0.02
C GLN A 33 11.30 -3.70 -1.05
N CYS A 34 10.31 -4.61 -1.14
CA CYS A 34 10.29 -5.65 -2.17
C CYS A 34 10.30 -5.05 -3.58
N TYR A 35 9.53 -3.98 -3.83
CA TYR A 35 9.52 -3.31 -5.12
C TYR A 35 10.84 -2.60 -5.45
N ARG A 36 11.51 -1.98 -4.47
CA ARG A 36 12.84 -1.39 -4.66
C ARG A 36 13.87 -2.44 -5.09
N GLU A 37 13.96 -3.54 -4.35
CA GLU A 37 14.88 -4.64 -4.65
C GLU A 37 14.55 -5.33 -5.98
N ARG A 38 13.26 -5.47 -6.30
CA ARG A 38 12.84 -6.05 -7.57
C ARG A 38 13.17 -5.13 -8.75
N GLY A 39 13.03 -3.82 -8.56
CA GLY A 39 13.35 -2.81 -9.57
C GLY A 39 14.82 -2.83 -9.98
N THR A 40 15.74 -3.02 -9.03
CA THR A 40 17.18 -3.13 -9.34
C THR A 40 17.49 -4.39 -10.14
N LEU A 41 16.87 -5.53 -9.80
CA LEU A 41 17.04 -6.79 -10.54
C LEU A 41 16.45 -6.71 -11.95
N LEU A 42 15.26 -6.13 -12.10
CA LEU A 42 14.62 -5.94 -13.41
C LEU A 42 15.42 -5.01 -14.32
N ALA A 43 15.98 -3.93 -13.78
CA ALA A 43 16.84 -3.01 -14.54
C ALA A 43 18.12 -3.69 -15.08
N ALA A 44 18.60 -4.74 -14.39
CA ALA A 44 19.76 -5.51 -14.78
C ALA A 44 19.45 -6.64 -15.80
N MET A 45 18.17 -6.93 -16.08
CA MET A 45 17.75 -8.05 -16.92
C MET A 45 17.12 -7.60 -18.25
N GLN A 46 17.55 -8.22 -19.36
CA GLN A 46 16.72 -8.29 -20.58
C GLN A 46 15.65 -9.38 -20.37
N THR A 47 14.48 -8.99 -19.88
CA THR A 47 13.45 -9.95 -19.44
C THR A 47 12.57 -10.43 -20.60
N PRO A 48 12.37 -11.75 -20.81
CA PRO A 48 11.46 -12.27 -21.84
C PRO A 48 9.99 -11.90 -21.57
N VAL A 49 9.24 -11.58 -22.63
CA VAL A 49 7.85 -11.05 -22.60
C VAL A 49 6.87 -11.93 -21.78
N ARG A 50 7.02 -13.26 -21.82
CA ARG A 50 6.13 -14.18 -21.10
C ARG A 50 6.29 -14.08 -19.57
N GLU A 51 7.51 -13.92 -19.08
CA GLU A 51 7.80 -13.84 -17.65
C GLU A 51 7.33 -12.51 -17.06
N ALA A 52 7.39 -11.44 -17.86
CA ALA A 52 6.77 -10.16 -17.51
C ALA A 52 5.25 -10.30 -17.28
N SER A 53 4.56 -11.14 -18.05
CA SER A 53 3.10 -11.30 -17.94
C SER A 53 2.64 -11.93 -16.62
N ASP A 54 3.38 -12.90 -16.08
CA ASP A 54 3.04 -13.54 -14.81
C ASP A 54 3.34 -12.62 -13.62
N LEU A 55 4.41 -11.82 -13.71
CA LEU A 55 4.72 -10.78 -12.72
C LEU A 55 3.64 -9.69 -12.70
N LEU A 56 3.15 -9.28 -13.87
CA LEU A 56 2.08 -8.29 -13.97
C LEU A 56 0.78 -8.75 -13.31
N LYS A 57 0.40 -10.03 -13.44
CA LYS A 57 -0.78 -10.59 -12.75
C LYS A 57 -0.66 -10.52 -11.23
N LEU A 58 0.53 -10.78 -10.69
CA LEU A 58 0.75 -10.66 -9.24
C LEU A 58 0.73 -9.19 -8.79
N ASP A 59 1.25 -8.27 -9.61
CA ASP A 59 1.17 -6.83 -9.35
C ASP A 59 -0.27 -6.31 -9.40
N GLU A 60 -1.12 -6.86 -10.27
CA GLU A 60 -2.56 -6.55 -10.30
C GLU A 60 -3.24 -6.95 -8.99
N GLN A 61 -2.94 -8.13 -8.45
CA GLN A 61 -3.46 -8.55 -7.15
C GLN A 61 -3.02 -7.61 -6.02
N ILE A 62 -1.76 -7.15 -6.03
CA ILE A 62 -1.27 -6.17 -5.05
C ILE A 62 -2.01 -4.84 -5.20
N ARG A 63 -2.21 -4.37 -6.42
CA ARG A 63 -2.97 -3.14 -6.72
C ARG A 63 -4.41 -3.22 -6.20
N ASP A 64 -5.07 -4.35 -6.37
CA ASP A 64 -6.44 -4.52 -5.89
C ASP A 64 -6.52 -4.51 -4.36
N HIS A 65 -5.55 -5.11 -3.66
CA HIS A 65 -5.47 -4.98 -2.19
C HIS A 65 -5.28 -3.53 -1.75
N VAL A 66 -4.42 -2.77 -2.44
CA VAL A 66 -4.22 -1.34 -2.16
C VAL A 66 -5.53 -0.56 -2.29
N ARG A 67 -6.30 -0.81 -3.36
CA ARG A 67 -7.60 -0.16 -3.58
C ARG A 67 -8.61 -0.47 -2.47
N VAL A 68 -8.68 -1.73 -2.05
CA VAL A 68 -9.56 -2.14 -0.93
C VAL A 68 -9.18 -1.40 0.34
N VAL A 69 -7.89 -1.34 0.67
CA VAL A 69 -7.40 -0.66 1.88
C VAL A 69 -7.66 0.84 1.80
N GLN A 70 -7.48 1.47 0.64
CA GLN A 70 -7.81 2.88 0.42
C GLN A 70 -9.30 3.16 0.64
N ALA A 71 -10.18 2.28 0.16
CA ALA A 71 -11.63 2.41 0.38
C ALA A 71 -11.99 2.30 1.86
N VAL A 72 -11.40 1.33 2.58
CA VAL A 72 -11.60 1.17 4.03
C VAL A 72 -11.12 2.40 4.80
N LEU A 73 -9.90 2.90 4.50
CA LEU A 73 -9.37 4.12 5.11
C LEU A 73 -10.25 5.34 4.84
N GLY A 74 -10.76 5.47 3.61
CA GLY A 74 -11.71 6.51 3.24
C GLY A 74 -12.98 6.47 4.09
N SER A 75 -13.56 5.27 4.30
CA SER A 75 -14.74 5.10 5.17
C SER A 75 -14.45 5.50 6.61
N LEU A 76 -13.34 5.00 7.19
CA LEU A 76 -12.95 5.29 8.57
C LEU A 76 -12.70 6.79 8.79
N LEU A 77 -12.06 7.47 7.84
CA LEU A 77 -11.85 8.92 7.90
C LEU A 77 -13.18 9.70 7.81
N GLY A 78 -14.12 9.23 6.99
CA GLY A 78 -15.47 9.77 6.90
C GLY A 78 -16.22 9.65 8.24
N GLU A 79 -16.20 8.45 8.84
CA GLU A 79 -16.81 8.18 10.15
C GLU A 79 -16.18 9.01 11.28
N ALA A 80 -14.86 9.12 11.32
CA ALA A 80 -14.15 9.93 12.29
C ALA A 80 -14.52 11.43 12.16
N THR A 81 -14.66 11.91 10.92
CA THR A 81 -15.08 13.29 10.65
C THR A 81 -16.52 13.54 11.08
N ALA A 82 -17.45 12.63 10.77
CA ALA A 82 -18.84 12.72 11.21
C ALA A 82 -18.95 12.69 12.74
N THR A 83 -18.17 11.83 13.40
CA THR A 83 -18.11 11.74 14.87
C THR A 83 -17.60 13.05 15.48
N ARG A 84 -16.53 13.62 14.92
CA ARG A 84 -15.99 14.92 15.35
C ARG A 84 -17.03 16.03 15.23
N GLN A 85 -17.75 16.10 14.12
CA GLN A 85 -18.82 17.09 13.92
C GLN A 85 -19.95 16.92 14.95
N ARG A 86 -20.39 15.68 15.21
CA ARG A 86 -21.41 15.40 16.23
C ARG A 86 -20.96 15.87 17.62
N LEU A 87 -19.71 15.59 18.00
CA LEU A 87 -19.14 16.06 19.27
C LEU A 87 -19.07 17.58 19.35
N GLN A 88 -18.65 18.26 18.28
CA GLN A 88 -18.66 19.73 18.21
C GLN A 88 -20.06 20.30 18.41
N CYS A 89 -21.08 19.75 17.74
CA CYS A 89 -22.47 20.16 17.92
C CYS A 89 -22.96 19.93 19.36
N LEU A 90 -22.58 18.82 19.99
CA LEU A 90 -22.93 18.55 21.38
C LEU A 90 -22.26 19.55 22.35
N HIS A 91 -20.97 19.84 22.18
CA HIS A 91 -20.27 20.84 22.99
C HIS A 91 -20.91 22.22 22.86
N GLN A 92 -21.26 22.64 21.64
CA GLN A 92 -21.97 23.91 21.40
C GLN A 92 -23.31 23.95 22.14
N ARG A 93 -24.11 22.87 22.08
CA ARG A 93 -25.40 22.79 22.76
C ARG A 93 -25.29 22.79 24.29
N LEU A 94 -24.20 22.26 24.83
CA LEU A 94 -23.95 22.18 26.26
C LEU A 94 -23.20 23.40 26.81
N GLY A 95 -22.85 24.38 25.98
CA GLY A 95 -22.06 25.54 26.39
C GLY A 95 -20.63 25.22 26.82
N VAL A 96 -20.13 24.03 26.47
CA VAL A 96 -18.77 23.59 26.80
C VAL A 96 -17.82 24.14 25.73
N PRO A 97 -16.75 24.87 26.10
CA PRO A 97 -15.75 25.35 25.15
C PRO A 97 -15.14 24.19 24.37
N SER A 98 -15.04 24.31 23.04
CA SER A 98 -14.42 23.23 22.25
C SER A 98 -12.95 23.08 22.64
N SER A 99 -12.58 21.93 23.20
CA SER A 99 -11.18 21.57 23.40
C SER A 99 -10.44 21.65 22.06
N ASN A 100 -9.28 22.33 22.07
CA ASN A 100 -8.50 22.66 20.88
C ASN A 100 -8.27 21.41 20.00
N LEU A 101 -8.90 21.40 18.84
CA LEU A 101 -8.80 20.32 17.86
C LEU A 101 -7.47 20.41 17.14
N VAL A 102 -6.61 19.41 17.33
CA VAL A 102 -5.40 19.23 16.52
C VAL A 102 -5.83 18.72 15.15
N THR A 103 -5.80 19.60 14.15
CA THR A 103 -6.01 19.23 12.75
C THR A 103 -4.74 18.56 12.22
N VAL A 104 -4.78 17.25 12.00
CA VAL A 104 -3.71 16.54 11.29
C VAL A 104 -3.94 16.74 9.80
N SER A 105 -3.13 17.61 9.18
CA SER A 105 -3.13 17.80 7.73
C SER A 105 -2.30 16.69 7.07
N LEU A 106 -2.95 15.90 6.22
CA LEU A 106 -2.27 14.98 5.32
C LEU A 106 -2.02 15.75 4.01
N LYS A 107 -0.76 16.12 3.75
CA LYS A 107 -0.34 16.65 2.44
C LYS A 107 -0.41 15.51 1.42
N ALA A 108 -1.07 15.79 0.31
CA ALA A 108 -1.11 14.96 -0.90
C ALA A 108 0.25 14.96 -1.62
#